data_AF-S4P1T6-F1
#
_entry.id   AF-S4P1T6-F1
#
_cell.length_a   1.000
_cell.length_b   1.000
_cell.length_c   1.000
_cell.angle_alpha   90.00
_cell.angle_beta   90.00
_cell.angle_gamma   90.00
#
_symmetry.space_group_name_H-M   'P 1'
#
loop_
_entity.id
_entity.type
_entity.pdbx_description
1 polymer ?
#
loop_
_entity_poly.entity_id
_entity_poly.type
_entity_poly.pdbx_seq_one_letter_code
_entity_poly.pdbx_strand_id
1 'polypeptide(L)'
;MDPSMCRAVNEAFIRLHDMGDIYRANRLVNWSCTLKSAISDIEVDKMELTGRTLIAIPGYDSKVEFGVIVHFAYRVEDSDEELVVATTRVETMLADVAVAVHPKDTRYTHLVGRNLVHPILKRK
;
A
#
# COMPACT_ATOMS: atom_id res chain seq x y z
N MET A 1 -9.45 20.33 -27.32
CA MET A 1 -8.49 21.18 -26.59
C MET A 1 -8.34 22.49 -27.35
N ASP A 2 -8.74 23.61 -26.74
CA ASP A 2 -8.62 24.93 -27.36
C ASP A 2 -7.19 25.48 -27.21
N PRO A 3 -6.55 26.02 -28.28
CA PRO A 3 -5.17 26.51 -28.20
C PRO A 3 -4.94 27.61 -27.17
N SER A 4 -5.94 28.46 -26.91
CA SER A 4 -5.83 29.55 -25.93
C SER A 4 -5.78 29.00 -24.50
N MET A 5 -6.65 28.03 -24.19
CA MET A 5 -6.66 27.36 -22.89
C MET A 5 -5.38 26.56 -22.64
N CYS A 6 -4.87 25.85 -23.66
CA CYS A 6 -3.59 25.12 -23.54
C CYS A 6 -2.42 26.05 -23.21
N ARG A 7 -2.36 27.25 -23.80
CA ARG A 7 -1.32 28.24 -23.47
C ARG A 7 -1.37 28.67 -22.01
N ALA A 8 -2.57 28.93 -21.48
CA ALA A 8 -2.75 29.33 -20.09
C ALA A 8 -2.29 28.24 -19.11
N VAL A 9 -2.63 26.97 -19.37
CA VAL A 9 -2.22 25.84 -18.52
C VAL A 9 -0.70 25.66 -18.56
N ASN A 10 -0.09 25.73 -19.74
CA ASN A 10 1.36 25.58 -19.88
C ASN A 10 2.12 26.69 -19.14
N GLU A 11 1.68 27.94 -19.27
CA GLU A 11 2.31 29.08 -18.56
C GLU A 11 2.22 28.89 -17.04
N ALA A 12 1.05 28.51 -16.52
CA ALA A 12 0.88 28.27 -15.09
C ALA A 12 1.78 27.12 -14.59
N PHE A 13 1.84 26.02 -15.35
CA PHE A 13 2.70 24.88 -15.03
C PHE A 13 4.18 25.26 -14.99
N ILE A 14 4.68 25.98 -16.01
CA ILE A 14 6.08 26.40 -16.09
C ILE A 14 6.43 27.32 -14.92
N ARG A 15 5.60 28.34 -14.63
CA ARG A 15 5.84 29.25 -13.50
C ARG A 15 5.92 28.52 -12.16
N LEU A 16 4.97 27.62 -11.90
CA LEU A 16 4.95 26.84 -10.67
C LEU A 16 6.14 25.88 -10.58
N HIS A 17 6.60 25.35 -11.71
CA HIS A 17 7.81 24.53 -11.75
C HIS A 17 9.07 25.36 -11.48
N ASP A 18 9.20 26.55 -12.08
CA ASP A 18 10.34 27.44 -11.89
C ASP A 18 10.43 27.98 -10.44
N MET A 19 9.28 28.13 -9.76
CA MET A 19 9.23 28.46 -8.33
C MET A 19 9.52 27.27 -7.40
N GLY A 20 9.54 26.04 -7.93
CA GLY A 20 9.75 24.80 -7.17
C GLY A 20 8.48 24.20 -6.54
N ASP A 21 7.31 24.76 -6.79
CA ASP A 21 6.02 24.25 -6.30
C ASP A 21 5.55 23.01 -7.07
N ILE A 22 5.86 22.95 -8.37
CA ILE A 22 5.69 21.74 -9.19
C ILE A 22 7.05 21.08 -9.41
N TYR A 23 7.13 19.79 -9.13
CA TYR A 23 8.35 19.02 -9.32
C TYR A 23 8.03 17.58 -9.73
N ARG A 24 9.06 16.88 -10.22
CA ARG A 24 8.99 15.45 -10.54
C ARG A 24 9.79 14.66 -9.50
N ALA A 25 9.13 13.73 -8.84
CA ALA A 25 9.75 12.81 -7.90
C ALA A 25 9.08 11.43 -7.96
N ASN A 26 9.74 10.44 -7.38
CA ASN A 26 9.15 9.12 -7.16
C ASN A 26 8.28 9.17 -5.90
N ARG A 27 6.99 8.87 -6.05
CA ARG A 27 6.02 8.79 -4.95
C ARG A 27 5.06 7.63 -5.23
N LEU A 28 4.49 7.05 -4.17
CA LEU A 28 3.37 6.12 -4.32
C LEU A 28 2.17 6.85 -4.94
N VAL A 29 1.53 6.19 -5.90
CA VAL A 29 0.35 6.70 -6.62
C VAL A 29 -0.77 5.68 -6.57
N ASN A 30 -2.02 6.14 -6.66
CA ASN A 30 -3.15 5.26 -6.89
C ASN A 30 -3.20 4.92 -8.37
N TRP A 31 -2.98 3.65 -8.72
CA TRP A 31 -3.03 3.17 -10.09
C TRP A 31 -4.35 2.46 -10.38
N SER A 32 -5.08 2.94 -11.39
CA SER A 32 -6.28 2.25 -11.87
C SER A 32 -5.91 1.24 -12.96
N CYS A 33 -6.08 -0.05 -12.68
CA CYS A 33 -5.83 -1.12 -13.65
C CYS A 33 -6.76 -1.04 -14.88
N THR A 34 -7.98 -0.53 -14.72
CA THR A 34 -8.96 -0.40 -15.79
C THR A 34 -8.63 0.78 -16.71
N LEU A 35 -8.35 1.96 -16.13
CA LEU A 35 -8.02 3.17 -16.91
C LEU A 35 -6.58 3.16 -17.42
N LYS A 36 -5.71 2.36 -16.81
CA LYS A 36 -4.26 2.33 -17.06
C LYS A 36 -3.63 3.71 -16.86
N SER A 37 -4.03 4.38 -15.77
CA SER A 37 -3.54 5.71 -15.40
C SER A 37 -3.41 5.83 -13.88
N ALA A 38 -2.54 6.74 -13.46
CA ALA A 38 -2.57 7.26 -12.10
C ALA A 38 -3.83 8.13 -11.93
N ILE A 39 -4.43 8.06 -10.74
CA ILE A 39 -5.57 8.88 -10.33
C ILE A 39 -5.25 9.58 -9.00
N SER A 40 -5.86 10.73 -8.80
CA SER A 40 -5.72 11.52 -7.57
C SER A 40 -6.51 10.91 -6.41
N ASP A 41 -6.15 11.24 -5.17
CA ASP A 41 -6.87 10.76 -3.98
C ASP A 41 -8.35 11.18 -3.97
N ILE A 42 -8.68 12.33 -4.57
CA ILE A 42 -10.07 12.83 -4.64
C ILE A 42 -10.91 12.06 -5.68
N GLU A 43 -10.29 11.33 -6.60
CA GLU A 43 -10.95 10.45 -7.57
C GLU A 43 -11.13 9.02 -7.04
N VAL A 44 -10.69 8.74 -5.80
CA VAL A 44 -10.79 7.41 -5.17
C VAL A 44 -11.93 7.38 -4.16
N ASP A 45 -12.96 6.62 -4.49
CA ASP A 45 -14.04 6.29 -3.54
C ASP A 45 -13.60 5.20 -2.57
N LYS A 46 -13.78 5.45 -1.27
CA LYS A 46 -13.46 4.50 -0.20
C LYS A 46 -14.73 3.79 0.25
N MET A 47 -14.67 2.46 0.31
CA MET A 47 -15.74 1.62 0.82
C MET A 47 -15.25 0.88 2.08
N GLU A 48 -16.00 1.02 3.17
CA GLU A 48 -15.74 0.28 4.39
C GLU A 48 -16.43 -1.09 4.34
N LEU A 49 -15.71 -2.13 4.76
CA LEU A 49 -16.21 -3.49 4.83
C LEU A 49 -16.10 -3.99 6.27
N THR A 50 -17.19 -4.50 6.82
CA THR A 50 -17.24 -5.03 8.19
C THR A 50 -16.82 -6.51 8.28
N GLY A 51 -16.65 -7.18 7.14
CA GLY A 51 -16.20 -8.57 7.09
C GLY A 51 -16.05 -9.09 5.67
N ARG A 52 -15.89 -10.42 5.55
CA ARG A 52 -15.71 -11.12 4.29
C ARG A 52 -16.86 -10.83 3.32
N THR A 53 -16.53 -10.22 2.19
CA THR A 53 -17.50 -9.76 1.20
C THR A 53 -17.01 -10.09 -0.21
N LEU A 54 -17.90 -10.59 -1.07
CA LEU A 54 -17.63 -10.81 -2.48
C LEU A 54 -18.14 -9.61 -3.30
N ILE A 55 -17.23 -8.88 -3.94
CA ILE A 55 -17.52 -7.66 -4.68
C ILE A 55 -17.34 -7.92 -6.18
N ALA A 56 -18.31 -7.46 -6.97
CA ALA A 56 -18.17 -7.47 -8.43
C ALA A 56 -17.27 -6.30 -8.85
N ILE A 57 -16.16 -6.59 -9.53
CA ILE A 57 -15.24 -5.57 -10.04
C ILE A 57 -15.48 -5.43 -11.55
N PRO A 58 -15.64 -4.20 -12.08
CA PRO A 58 -15.75 -3.98 -13.52
C PRO A 58 -14.58 -4.62 -14.29
N GLY A 59 -14.90 -5.48 -15.25
CA GLY A 59 -13.91 -6.19 -16.08
C GLY A 59 -13.46 -7.56 -15.56
N TYR A 60 -14.02 -8.03 -14.44
CA TYR A 60 -13.79 -9.38 -13.91
C TYR A 60 -15.04 -10.26 -14.12
N ASP A 61 -14.83 -11.50 -14.57
CA ASP A 61 -15.94 -12.46 -14.77
C ASP A 61 -16.51 -13.01 -13.46
N SER A 62 -15.69 -13.01 -12.40
CA SER A 62 -16.05 -13.51 -11.08
C SER A 62 -15.95 -12.39 -10.03
N LYS A 63 -16.74 -12.53 -8.96
CA LYS A 63 -16.63 -11.64 -7.80
C LYS A 63 -15.30 -11.90 -7.09
N VAL A 64 -14.67 -10.82 -6.65
CA VAL A 64 -13.41 -10.85 -5.91
C VAL A 64 -13.71 -10.73 -4.42
N GLU A 65 -12.95 -11.47 -3.62
CA GLU A 65 -13.08 -11.52 -2.18
C GLU A 65 -12.30 -10.39 -1.49
N PHE A 66 -12.96 -9.71 -0.56
CA PHE A 66 -12.39 -8.67 0.29
C PHE A 66 -12.82 -8.85 1.75
N GLY A 67 -12.14 -8.18 2.68
CA GLY A 67 -12.51 -8.19 4.09
C GLY A 67 -12.14 -9.48 4.84
N VAL A 68 -11.20 -10.27 4.30
CA VAL A 68 -10.62 -11.45 4.98
C VAL A 68 -9.31 -11.03 5.64
N ILE A 69 -9.14 -11.42 6.91
CA ILE A 69 -7.90 -11.21 7.67
C ILE A 69 -7.19 -12.55 7.81
N VAL A 70 -5.95 -12.60 7.35
CA VAL A 70 -5.06 -13.75 7.46
C VAL A 70 -4.05 -13.50 8.58
N HIS A 71 -3.87 -14.51 9.44
CA HIS A 71 -2.86 -14.49 10.49
C HIS A 71 -1.71 -15.41 10.09
N PHE A 72 -0.49 -14.92 10.21
CA PHE A 72 0.72 -15.71 10.01
C PHE A 72 1.83 -15.20 10.93
N ALA A 73 2.84 -16.03 11.15
CA ALA A 73 3.90 -15.74 12.10
C ALA A 73 5.25 -15.55 11.41
N TYR A 74 6.01 -14.57 11.89
CA TYR A 74 7.42 -14.40 11.63
C TYR A 74 8.22 -14.95 12.82
N ARG A 75 9.18 -15.84 12.58
CA ARG A 75 10.05 -16.34 13.67
C ARG A 75 11.11 -15.31 14.00
N VAL A 76 11.37 -15.09 15.29
CA VAL A 76 12.45 -14.19 15.74
C VAL A 76 13.80 -14.84 15.46
N GLU A 77 14.76 -14.04 14.98
CA GLU A 77 16.12 -14.53 14.77
C GLU A 77 16.74 -15.05 16.08
N ASP A 78 17.40 -16.22 15.98
CA ASP A 78 18.07 -16.92 17.09
C ASP A 78 17.15 -17.22 18.30
N SER A 79 15.85 -17.39 18.05
CA SER A 79 14.84 -17.70 19.06
C SER A 79 13.76 -18.63 18.48
N ASP A 80 13.05 -19.31 19.39
CA ASP A 80 11.82 -20.06 19.06
C ASP A 80 10.56 -19.18 19.23
N GLU A 81 10.74 -17.89 19.58
CA GLU A 81 9.64 -16.93 19.67
C GLU A 81 9.13 -16.53 18.28
N GLU A 82 7.82 -16.29 18.20
CA GLU A 82 7.13 -15.91 16.96
C GLU A 82 6.34 -14.61 17.15
N LEU A 83 6.37 -13.76 16.13
CA LEU A 83 5.56 -12.56 16.03
C LEU A 83 4.44 -12.78 15.01
N VAL A 84 3.20 -12.77 15.49
CA VAL A 84 2.01 -12.98 14.66
C VAL A 84 1.56 -11.65 14.05
N VAL A 85 1.42 -11.63 12.73
CA VAL A 85 0.90 -10.50 11.95
C VAL A 85 -0.47 -10.86 11.38
N ALA A 86 -1.37 -9.87 11.39
CA ALA A 86 -2.68 -9.94 10.76
C ALA A 86 -2.70 -9.02 9.52
N THR A 87 -3.04 -9.55 8.35
CA THR A 87 -3.09 -8.77 7.09
C THR A 87 -4.28 -9.16 6.22
N THR A 88 -4.80 -8.22 5.46
CA THR A 88 -5.80 -8.47 4.39
C THR A 88 -5.16 -8.73 3.03
N ARG A 89 -3.84 -8.61 2.92
CA ARG A 89 -3.06 -8.69 1.67
C ARG A 89 -1.90 -9.67 1.82
N VAL A 90 -2.18 -10.94 2.13
CA VAL A 90 -1.12 -11.94 2.39
C VAL A 90 -0.19 -12.13 1.18
N GLU A 91 -0.68 -11.88 -0.03
CA GLU A 91 0.14 -11.93 -1.24
C GLU A 91 1.24 -10.86 -1.29
N THR A 92 1.11 -9.77 -0.52
CA THR A 92 2.16 -8.74 -0.43
C THR A 92 3.24 -9.08 0.58
N MET A 93 3.07 -10.14 1.39
CA MET A 93 4.06 -10.59 2.39
C MET A 93 5.46 -10.80 1.78
N LEU A 94 5.54 -11.25 0.52
CA LEU A 94 6.81 -11.45 -0.18
C LEU A 94 7.59 -10.14 -0.42
N ALA A 95 6.93 -8.99 -0.29
CA ALA A 95 7.55 -7.67 -0.38
C ALA A 95 7.78 -7.04 1.00
N ASP A 96 7.50 -7.74 2.10
CA ASP A 96 7.69 -7.22 3.46
C ASP A 96 9.17 -6.90 3.71
N VAL A 97 9.42 -5.71 4.23
CA VAL A 97 10.76 -5.19 4.56
C VAL A 97 10.95 -4.94 6.06
N ALA A 98 9.86 -4.88 6.82
CA ALA A 98 9.86 -4.70 8.27
C ALA A 98 8.49 -5.07 8.84
N VAL A 99 8.44 -5.36 10.14
CA VAL A 99 7.21 -5.49 10.91
C VAL A 99 7.16 -4.37 11.94
N ALA A 100 6.03 -3.66 12.01
CA ALA A 100 5.83 -2.58 12.96
C ALA A 100 5.16 -3.09 14.25
N VAL A 101 5.74 -2.75 15.39
CA VAL A 101 5.17 -3.03 16.72
C VAL A 101 4.80 -1.71 17.38
N HIS A 102 3.59 -1.64 17.94
CA HIS A 102 3.16 -0.45 18.67
C HIS A 102 4.02 -0.28 19.94
N PRO A 103 4.55 0.92 20.26
CA PRO A 103 5.49 1.11 21.38
C PRO A 103 4.94 0.76 22.78
N LYS A 104 3.62 0.66 22.93
CA LYS A 104 2.96 0.26 24.19
C LYS A 104 2.47 -1.20 24.18
N ASP A 105 2.75 -1.96 23.13
CA ASP A 105 2.33 -3.36 23.04
C ASP A 105 3.32 -4.27 23.78
N THR A 106 3.05 -4.47 25.07
CA THR A 106 3.88 -5.25 25.99
C THR A 106 4.17 -6.68 25.51
N ARG A 107 3.38 -7.21 24.57
CA ARG A 107 3.58 -8.54 24.00
C ARG A 107 4.82 -8.63 23.10
N TYR A 108 5.20 -7.53 22.45
CA TYR A 108 6.24 -7.54 21.41
C TYR A 108 7.24 -6.38 21.53
N THR A 109 7.08 -5.45 22.46
CA THR A 109 8.00 -4.31 22.61
C THR A 109 9.46 -4.73 22.77
N HIS A 110 9.74 -5.87 23.41
CA HIS A 110 11.10 -6.40 23.57
C HIS A 110 11.72 -6.91 22.27
N LEU A 111 10.93 -7.07 21.21
CA LEU A 111 11.38 -7.48 19.88
C LEU A 111 11.76 -6.29 18.98
N VAL A 112 11.50 -5.05 19.41
CA VAL A 112 11.87 -3.86 18.62
C VAL A 112 13.39 -3.81 18.44
N GLY A 113 13.83 -3.73 17.18
CA GLY A 113 15.25 -3.77 16.80
C GLY A 113 15.83 -5.17 16.61
N ARG A 114 15.04 -6.24 16.80
CA ARG A 114 15.40 -7.61 16.44
C ARG A 114 15.04 -7.88 14.98
N ASN A 115 15.76 -8.81 14.35
CA ASN A 115 15.39 -9.29 13.02
C ASN A 115 14.41 -10.46 13.11
N LEU A 116 13.65 -10.63 12.05
CA LEU A 116 12.66 -11.69 11.90
C LEU A 116 13.03 -12.53 10.68
N VAL A 117 12.87 -13.84 10.77
CA VAL A 117 13.09 -14.74 9.63
C VAL A 117 11.83 -14.78 8.78
N HIS A 118 11.96 -14.43 7.50
CA HIS A 118 10.83 -14.48 6.59
C HIS A 118 10.35 -15.94 6.42
N PRO A 119 9.03 -16.25 6.51
CA PRO A 119 8.53 -17.63 6.55
C PRO A 119 8.79 -18.45 5.28
N ILE A 120 8.76 -17.78 4.11
CA ILE A 120 8.94 -18.43 2.79
C ILE A 120 10.33 -18.17 2.19
N LEU A 121 10.77 -16.92 2.16
CA LEU A 121 12.03 -16.50 1.56
C LEU A 121 13.20 -16.67 2.54
N LYS A 122 14.38 -17.03 2.03
CA LYS A 122 15.62 -17.12 2.83
C LYS A 122 16.23 -15.72 3.07
N ARG A 123 15.47 -14.84 3.72
CA ARG A 123 15.93 -13.50 4.13
C ARG A 123 15.46 -13.17 5.54
N LYS A 124 16.09 -12.14 6.11
CA LYS A 124 15.78 -11.53 7.39
C LYS A 124 15.24 -10.13 7.16
#